data_AF-A0A809FD89-F1
#
_entry.id   AF-A0A809FD89-F1
#
_cell.length_a   1.000
_cell.length_b   1.000
_cell.length_c   1.000
_cell.angle_alpha   90.00
_cell.angle_beta   90.00
_cell.angle_gamma   90.00
#
_symmetry.space_group_name_H-M   'P 1'
#
loop_
_entity.id
_entity.type
_entity.pdbx_description
1 polymer ?
#
loop_
_entity_poly.entity_id
_entity_poly.type
_entity_poly.pdbx_seq_one_letter_code
_entity_poly.pdbx_strand_id
1 'polypeptide(L)' 'MYPIQIVFSENPIDQRHLGQSGGTISFTACGLPVFHFETQEQFQAYMMLKGEAAYNEKR' A
#
# COMPACT_ATOMS: atom_id res chain seq x y z
N MET A 1 14.19 -1.03 12.58
CA MET A 1 13.62 -0.67 11.27
C MET A 1 12.36 0.13 11.55
N TYR A 2 12.09 1.20 10.82
CA TYR A 2 10.93 2.05 11.08
C TYR A 2 9.77 1.68 10.15
N PRO A 3 8.53 1.73 10.63
CA PRO A 3 7.37 1.49 9.78
C PRO A 3 7.26 2.57 8.70
N ILE A 4 6.71 2.19 7.56
CA ILE A 4 6.48 3.06 6.40
C ILE A 4 4.99 3.39 6.35
N GLN A 5 4.68 4.67 6.18
CA GLN A 5 3.31 5.14 5.98
C GLN A 5 3.23 5.90 4.67
N ILE A 6 2.21 5.59 3.86
CA ILE A 6 1.90 6.32 2.63
C ILE A 6 0.44 6.75 2.63
N VAL A 7 0.12 7.70 1.76
CA VAL A 7 -1.24 8.19 1.57
C VAL A 7 -2.17 7.03 1.21
N PHE A 8 -3.33 7.00 1.87
CA PHE A 8 -4.39 6.06 1.56
C PHE A 8 -4.87 6.21 0.11
N SER A 9 -5.12 5.08 -0.57
CA SER A 9 -5.70 5.06 -1.91
C SER A 9 -7.14 4.55 -1.86
N GLU A 10 -8.05 5.29 -2.47
CA GLU A 10 -9.44 4.88 -2.68
C GLU A 10 -9.59 3.83 -3.79
N ASN A 11 -8.54 3.59 -4.59
CA ASN A 11 -8.58 2.60 -5.67
C ASN A 11 -8.71 1.17 -5.10
N PRO A 12 -9.76 0.40 -5.45
CA PRO A 12 -9.94 -0.97 -4.97
C PRO A 12 -8.76 -1.90 -5.29
N ILE A 13 -8.06 -1.67 -6.41
CA ILE A 13 -6.88 -2.45 -6.79
C ILE A 13 -5.73 -2.19 -5.81
N ASP A 14 -5.47 -0.92 -5.46
CA ASP A 14 -4.46 -0.56 -4.48
C ASP A 14 -4.79 -1.13 -3.09
N GLN A 15 -6.06 -1.14 -2.69
CA GLN A 15 -6.50 -1.75 -1.43
C GLN A 15 -6.32 -3.27 -1.42
N ARG A 16 -6.56 -3.95 -2.54
CA ARG A 16 -6.25 -5.38 -2.69
C ARG A 16 -4.75 -5.64 -2.58
N HIS A 17 -3.92 -4.83 -3.25
CA HIS A 17 -2.47 -4.97 -3.20
C HIS A 17 -1.91 -4.73 -1.80
N LEU A 18 -2.48 -3.79 -1.05
CA LEU A 18 -2.14 -3.58 0.37
C LEU A 18 -2.27 -4.90 1.14
N GLY A 19 -3.43 -5.55 1.07
CA GLY A 19 -3.68 -6.82 1.76
C GLY A 19 -2.74 -7.94 1.30
N GLN A 20 -2.46 -8.04 0.00
CA GLN A 20 -1.52 -9.05 -0.54
C GLN A 20 -0.07 -8.84 -0.10
N SER A 21 0.33 -7.59 0.10
CA SER A 21 1.67 -7.23 0.57
C SER A 21 1.87 -7.38 2.08
N GLY A 22 0.80 -7.68 2.84
CA GLY A 22 0.82 -7.71 4.30
C GLY A 22 0.75 -6.34 4.97
N GLY A 23 0.52 -5.27 4.20
CA GLY A 23 0.25 -3.95 4.76
C GLY A 23 -1.15 -3.84 5.35
N THR A 24 -1.36 -2.83 6.19
CA THR A 24 -2.63 -2.58 6.88
C THR A 24 -3.10 -1.15 6.69
N ILE A 25 -4.38 -0.90 6.96
CA ILE A 25 -4.90 0.47 7.08
C ILE A 25 -4.72 0.89 8.53
N SER A 26 -4.10 2.05 8.73
CA SER A 26 -3.95 2.72 10.02
C SER A 26 -4.44 4.15 9.93
N PHE A 27 -4.49 4.84 11.06
CA PHE A 27 -4.93 6.23 11.13
C PHE A 27 -3.82 7.09 11.74
N THR A 28 -3.62 8.29 11.18
CA THR A 28 -2.76 9.31 11.80
C THR A 28 -3.40 9.84 13.08
N ALA A 29 -2.66 10.62 13.86
CA ALA A 29 -3.18 11.28 15.06
C ALA A 29 -4.40 12.19 14.79
N CYS A 30 -4.55 12.67 13.55
CA CYS A 30 -5.69 13.48 13.12
C CYS A 30 -6.87 12.65 12.59
N GLY A 31 -6.79 11.30 12.64
CA GLY A 31 -7.82 10.40 12.14
C GLY A 31 -7.82 10.22 10.63
N LEU A 32 -6.75 10.61 9.92
CA LEU A 32 -6.66 10.40 8.47
C LEU A 32 -6.18 8.98 8.17
N PRO A 33 -6.84 8.23 7.27
CA PRO A 33 -6.41 6.89 6.91
C PRO A 33 -5.08 6.94 6.13
N VAL A 34 -4.23 5.96 6.39
CA VAL A 34 -2.95 5.74 5.71
C VAL A 34 -2.75 4.26 5.48
N PHE A 35 -1.99 3.93 4.44
CA PHE A 35 -1.45 2.58 4.29
C PHE A 35 -0.19 2.47 5.16
N HIS A 36 -0.11 1.39 5.93
CA HIS A 36 0.95 1.15 6.90
C HIS A 36 1.67 -0.17 6.58
N PHE A 37 2.99 -0.13 6.64
CA PHE A 37 3.86 -1.28 6.44
C PHE A 37 4.83 -1.36 7.62
N GLU A 38 4.87 -2.50 8.29
CA GLU A 38 5.77 -2.74 9.42
C GLU A 38 7.22 -2.93 8.95
N THR A 39 7.41 -3.45 7.72
CA THR A 39 8.73 -3.73 7.15
C THR A 39 8.89 -3.19 5.72
N GLN A 40 10.14 -3.05 5.28
CA GLN A 40 10.46 -2.62 3.90
C GLN A 40 10.00 -3.66 2.88
N GLU A 41 10.06 -4.94 3.22
CA GLU A 41 9.67 -6.05 2.35
C GLU A 41 8.18 -5.97 2.00
N GLN A 42 7.32 -5.64 2.98
CA GLN A 42 5.89 -5.41 2.73
C GLN A 42 5.69 -4.23 1.77
N PHE A 43 6.38 -3.11 2.00
CA PHE A 43 6.29 -1.94 1.11
C PHE A 43 6.79 -2.24 -0.31
N GLN A 44 7.88 -2.99 -0.45
CA GLN A 44 8.40 -3.41 -1.75
C GLN A 44 7.44 -4.34 -2.48
N ALA A 45 6.83 -5.30 -1.77
CA ALA A 45 5.80 -6.17 -2.33
C ALA A 45 4.60 -5.36 -2.86
N TYR A 46 4.13 -4.36 -2.11
CA TYR A 46 3.08 -3.44 -2.57
C TYR A 46 3.47 -2.70 -3.85
N MET A 47 4.70 -2.16 -3.92
CA MET A 47 5.17 -1.42 -5.09
C MET A 47 5.30 -2.30 -6.34
N MET A 48 5.70 -3.56 -6.19
CA MET A 48 5.74 -4.52 -7.31
C MET A 48 4.34 -4.78 -7.87
N LEU A 49 3.37 -5.08 -7.00
CA LEU A 49 1.97 -5.30 -7.40
C LEU A 49 1.37 -4.07 -8.08
N LYS A 50 1.66 -2.87 -7.55
CA LYS A 50 1.21 -1.60 -8.14
C LYS A 50 1.80 -1.36 -9.53
N GLY A 51 3.09 -1.66 -9.71
CA GLY A 51 3.78 -1.55 -10.99
C GLY A 51 3.21 -2.48 -12.06
N GLU A 52 2.89 -3.73 -11.70
CA GLU A 52 2.25 -4.70 -12.60
C GLU A 52 0.87 -4.25 -13.06
N ALA A 53 0.03 -3.73 -12.15
CA ALA A 53 -1.28 -3.21 -12.53
C ALA A 53 -1.19 -2.00 -13.47
N ALA A 54 -0.29 -1.05 -13.19
CA ALA A 54 -0.07 0.11 -14.05
C ALA A 54 0.46 -0.27 -15.45
N TYR A 55 1.21 -1.38 -15.55
CA TYR A 55 1.63 -1.93 -16.84
C TYR A 55 0.45 -2.56 -17.60
N ASN A 56 -0.38 -3.33 -16.91
CA ASN A 56 -1.53 -4.01 -17.53
C ASN A 56 -2.64 -3.04 -17.98
N GLU A 57 -2.83 -1.90 -17.31
CA GLU A 57 -3.80 -0.87 -17.71
C GLU A 57 -3.42 -0.12 -19.00
N LYS A 58 -2.13 -0.13 -19.38
CA LYS A 58 -1.63 0.53 -20.60
C LYS A 58 -1.64 -0.36 -21.84
N ARG A 59 -2.10 -1.60 -21.74
CA ARG A 59 -2.20 -2.56 -22.85
C ARG A 59 -3.64 -2.62 -23.37
#